data_AF-A0A939Z3A7-F1
#
_entry.id   AF-A0A939Z3A7-F1
#
_cell.length_a   1.000
_cell.length_b   1.000
_cell.length_c   1.000
_cell.angle_alpha   90.00
_cell.angle_beta   90.00
_cell.angle_gamma   90.00
#
_symmetry.space_group_name_H-M   'P 1'
#
loop_
_entity.id
_entity.type
_entity.pdbx_description
1 polymer ?
#
loop_
_entity_poly.entity_id
_entity_poly.type
_entity_poly.pdbx_seq_one_letter_code
_entity_poly.pdbx_strand_id
1 'polypeptide(L)'
;MKRNDNIEYAAGIVPSERQLAWQDLEFYAFIHFGMNTFTDVEWGSGNEDPELFNPKNLDARQWARLIKLSGMRAMILTCKHHDGF
;
A
#
# COMPACT_ATOMS: atom_id res chain seq x y z
N MET A 1 -21.90 -34.27 -5.69
CA MET A 1 -20.66 -33.82 -5.02
C MET A 1 -20.73 -34.30 -3.57
N LYS A 2 -19.91 -35.29 -3.18
CA LYS A 2 -20.00 -35.86 -1.82
C LYS A 2 -19.28 -34.89 -0.87
N ARG A 3 -19.82 -34.67 0.33
CA ARG A 3 -19.30 -33.67 1.30
C ARG A 3 -17.80 -33.79 1.58
N ASN A 4 -17.20 -34.96 1.43
CA ASN A 4 -15.77 -35.20 1.65
C ASN A 4 -14.87 -34.59 0.56
N ASP A 5 -15.32 -34.56 -0.70
CA ASP A 5 -14.53 -34.05 -1.82
C ASP A 5 -14.18 -32.56 -1.64
N ASN A 6 -15.10 -31.80 -1.04
CA ASN A 6 -14.91 -30.37 -0.77
C ASN A 6 -13.95 -30.10 0.41
N ILE A 7 -13.91 -31.01 1.39
CA ILE A 7 -13.01 -30.90 2.55
C ILE A 7 -11.57 -31.19 2.09
N GLU A 8 -11.38 -32.25 1.31
CA GLU A 8 -10.05 -32.61 0.76
C GLU A 8 -9.52 -31.50 -0.17
N TYR A 9 -10.38 -30.98 -1.04
CA TYR A 9 -10.02 -29.86 -1.91
C TYR A 9 -9.59 -28.64 -1.10
N ALA A 10 -10.37 -28.23 -0.11
CA ALA A 10 -10.07 -27.06 0.72
C ALA A 10 -8.77 -27.23 1.51
N ALA A 11 -8.52 -28.41 2.08
CA ALA A 11 -7.29 -28.71 2.83
C ALA A 11 -6.02 -28.73 1.94
N GLY A 12 -6.18 -28.98 0.63
CA GLY A 12 -5.08 -28.99 -0.34
C GLY A 12 -4.73 -27.62 -0.93
N ILE A 13 -5.52 -26.57 -0.68
CA ILE A 13 -5.21 -25.22 -1.18
C ILE A 13 -4.07 -24.62 -0.36
N VAL A 14 -2.93 -24.43 -1.01
CA VAL A 14 -1.72 -23.87 -0.40
C VAL A 14 -1.30 -22.57 -1.09
N PRO A 15 -0.63 -21.65 -0.39
CA PRO A 15 -0.10 -20.44 -1.00
C PRO A 15 1.03 -20.76 -2.00
N SER A 16 1.12 -19.96 -3.06
CA SER A 16 2.31 -19.88 -3.91
C SER A 16 3.50 -19.29 -3.14
N GLU A 17 4.73 -19.50 -3.62
CA GLU A 17 5.95 -18.97 -3.00
C GLU A 17 5.90 -17.46 -2.77
N ARG A 18 5.34 -16.69 -3.73
CA ARG A 18 5.17 -15.24 -3.59
C ARG A 18 4.17 -14.85 -2.48
N GLN A 19 3.15 -15.67 -2.25
CA GLN A 19 2.17 -15.42 -1.18
C GLN A 19 2.79 -15.73 0.18
N LEU A 20 3.60 -16.79 0.30
CA LEU A 20 4.39 -17.07 1.50
C LEU A 20 5.37 -15.93 1.79
N ALA A 21 6.16 -15.51 0.79
CA ALA A 21 7.10 -14.41 0.96
C ALA A 21 6.43 -13.09 1.36
N TRP A 22 5.23 -12.82 0.85
CA TRP A 22 4.42 -11.67 1.28
C TRP A 22 3.88 -11.84 2.71
N GLN A 23 3.40 -13.03 3.06
CA GLN A 23 2.90 -13.35 4.40
C GLN A 23 4.01 -13.18 5.45
N ASP A 24 5.24 -13.59 5.12
CA ASP A 24 6.42 -13.43 5.96
C ASP A 24 6.81 -11.97 6.20
N LEU A 25 6.28 -11.01 5.43
CA LEU A 25 6.51 -9.58 5.70
C LEU A 25 5.86 -9.15 7.02
N GLU A 26 4.77 -9.80 7.42
CA GLU A 26 3.98 -9.58 8.66
C GLU A 26 3.41 -8.16 8.85
N PHE A 27 4.27 -7.15 8.83
CA PHE A 27 3.97 -5.75 9.10
C PHE A 27 4.69 -4.83 8.10
N TYR A 28 3.94 -4.00 7.38
CA TYR A 28 4.48 -3.08 6.37
C TYR A 28 3.62 -1.82 6.20
N ALA A 29 4.20 -0.76 5.63
CA ALA A 29 3.59 0.57 5.54
C ALA A 29 2.69 0.76 4.33
N PHE A 30 1.69 1.64 4.48
CA PHE A 30 1.01 2.30 3.36
C PHE A 30 1.20 3.81 3.50
N ILE A 31 1.76 4.46 2.48
CA ILE A 31 1.98 5.90 2.43
C ILE A 31 0.94 6.50 1.47
N HIS A 32 0.01 7.29 2.02
CA HIS A 32 -0.88 8.16 1.26
C HIS A 32 -0.24 9.54 1.20
N PHE A 33 0.24 9.91 0.02
CA PHE A 33 0.83 11.23 -0.23
C PHE A 33 0.63 11.58 -1.70
N GLY A 34 0.10 12.77 -1.97
CA GLY A 34 -0.27 13.20 -3.32
C GLY A 34 -0.95 14.57 -3.27
N MET A 35 -1.71 14.90 -4.31
CA MET A 35 -2.42 16.19 -4.41
C MET A 35 -3.33 16.46 -3.21
N ASN A 36 -4.04 15.42 -2.78
CA ASN A 36 -4.89 15.41 -1.59
C ASN A 36 -4.21 15.94 -0.30
N THR A 37 -2.89 15.78 -0.16
CA THR A 37 -2.14 16.33 0.99
C THR A 37 -2.12 17.87 0.98
N PHE A 38 -2.22 18.49 -0.19
CA PHE A 38 -2.17 19.95 -0.39
C PHE A 38 -3.55 20.59 -0.51
N THR A 39 -4.58 19.79 -0.79
CA THR A 39 -5.97 20.24 -0.88
C THR A 39 -6.81 19.90 0.34
N ASP A 40 -6.24 19.19 1.33
CA ASP A 40 -6.88 18.82 2.60
C ASP A 40 -8.18 18.02 2.40
N VAL A 41 -8.15 17.07 1.47
CA VAL A 41 -9.28 16.16 1.18
C VAL A 41 -8.82 14.72 1.09
N GLU A 42 -9.68 13.81 1.50
CA GLU A 42 -9.40 12.37 1.37
C GLU A 42 -9.51 11.88 -0.08
N TRP A 43 -10.44 12.45 -0.86
CA TRP A 43 -10.77 12.05 -2.24
C TRP A 43 -10.85 13.31 -3.12
N GLY A 44 -9.87 13.49 -4.01
CA GLY A 44 -9.86 14.63 -4.93
C GLY A 44 -10.84 14.46 -6.07
N SER A 45 -11.16 15.57 -6.71
CA SER A 45 -12.08 15.65 -7.85
C SER A 45 -11.41 15.33 -9.19
N GLY A 46 -10.08 15.38 -9.24
CA GLY A 46 -9.27 15.24 -10.46
C GLY A 46 -9.13 16.52 -11.28
N ASN A 47 -9.62 17.65 -10.77
CA ASN A 47 -9.49 18.97 -11.39
C ASN A 47 -8.57 19.91 -10.58
N GLU A 48 -7.88 19.38 -9.58
CA GLU A 48 -6.93 20.13 -8.78
C GLU A 48 -5.79 20.68 -9.65
N ASP A 49 -5.35 21.91 -9.37
CA ASP A 49 -4.23 22.52 -10.07
C ASP A 49 -2.91 21.82 -9.67
N PRO A 50 -2.17 21.21 -10.62
CA PRO A 50 -0.87 20.59 -10.36
C PRO A 50 0.14 21.50 -9.61
N GLU A 51 0.04 22.83 -9.74
CA GLU A 51 0.94 23.76 -9.04
C GLU A 51 0.78 23.73 -7.51
N LEU A 52 -0.37 23.26 -7.00
CA LEU A 52 -0.60 23.09 -5.56
C LEU A 52 0.30 22.01 -4.95
N PHE A 53 0.70 21.00 -5.75
CA PHE A 53 1.63 19.98 -5.29
C PHE A 53 3.06 20.54 -5.21
N ASN A 54 3.41 21.09 -4.04
CA ASN A 54 4.66 21.82 -3.84
C ASN A 54 5.33 21.51 -2.49
N PRO A 55 5.76 20.25 -2.25
CA PRO A 55 6.41 19.89 -1.01
C PRO A 55 7.75 20.62 -0.84
N LYS A 56 7.90 21.37 0.25
CA LYS A 56 9.10 22.21 0.48
C LYS A 56 10.33 21.44 0.98
N ASN A 57 10.12 20.39 1.78
CA ASN A 57 11.19 19.67 2.48
C ASN A 57 11.00 18.15 2.39
N LEU A 58 10.57 17.63 1.23
CA LEU A 58 10.36 16.18 1.08
C LEU A 58 11.69 15.42 1.14
N ASP A 59 11.75 14.44 2.03
CA ASP A 59 12.85 13.48 2.13
C ASP A 59 12.27 12.05 2.22
N ALA A 60 12.12 11.39 1.07
CA ALA A 60 11.65 10.01 1.02
C ALA A 60 12.60 9.02 1.74
N ARG A 61 13.89 9.36 1.90
CA ARG A 61 14.81 8.53 2.71
C ARG A 61 14.47 8.65 4.19
N GLN A 62 13.95 9.79 4.65
CA GLN A 62 13.44 9.93 6.02
C GLN A 62 12.27 8.98 6.26
N TRP A 63 11.32 8.86 5.32
CA TRP A 63 10.23 7.89 5.41
C TRP A 63 10.75 6.46 5.51
N ALA A 64 11.61 6.07 4.57
CA ALA A 64 12.17 4.72 4.54
C ALA A 64 12.96 4.36 5.81
N ARG A 65 13.73 5.32 6.35
CA ARG A 65 14.45 5.14 7.63
C ARG A 65 13.49 4.89 8.79
N LEU A 66 12.44 5.70 8.94
CA LEU A 66 11.49 5.56 10.04
C LEU A 66 10.66 4.27 9.94
N ILE A 67 10.18 3.93 8.74
CA ILE A 67 9.46 2.68 8.48
C ILE A 67 10.32 1.48 8.86
N LYS A 68 11.61 1.48 8.47
CA LYS A 68 12.53 0.42 8.85
C LYS A 68 12.76 0.37 10.37
N LEU A 69 12.92 1.52 11.02
CA LEU A 69 13.09 1.61 12.48
C LEU A 69 11.85 1.16 13.27
N SER A 70 10.66 1.31 12.71
CA SER A 70 9.41 0.82 13.33
C SER A 70 9.18 -0.68 13.14
N GLY A 71 10.12 -1.41 12.54
CA GLY A 71 10.01 -2.85 12.32
C GLY A 71 9.20 -3.26 11.08
N MET A 72 8.82 -2.31 10.22
CA MET A 72 8.10 -2.62 8.99
C MET A 72 9.04 -3.16 7.91
N ARG A 73 8.59 -4.18 7.17
CA ARG A 73 9.42 -4.92 6.20
C ARG A 73 9.24 -4.48 4.75
N ALA A 74 8.22 -3.68 4.45
CA ALA A 74 7.94 -3.13 3.13
C ALA A 74 7.17 -1.80 3.22
N MET A 75 6.96 -1.14 2.07
CA MET A 75 6.07 0.01 1.95
C MET A 75 5.32 -0.01 0.61
N ILE A 76 4.07 0.45 0.63
CA ILE A 76 3.23 0.68 -0.55
C ILE A 76 2.96 2.18 -0.65
N LEU A 77 3.24 2.78 -1.81
CA LEU A 77 3.02 4.20 -2.08
C LEU A 77 1.84 4.37 -3.02
N THR A 78 0.98 5.34 -2.75
CA THR A 78 -0.01 5.84 -3.71
C THR A 78 0.69 6.60 -4.84
N CYS A 79 1.27 5.90 -5.81
CA CYS A 79 1.90 6.53 -6.98
C CYS A 79 0.89 7.31 -7.85
N LYS A 80 -0.39 6.98 -7.71
CA LYS A 80 -1.56 7.70 -8.22
C LYS A 80 -2.75 7.34 -7.33
N HIS A 81 -3.58 8.31 -6.94
CA HIS A 81 -4.79 8.04 -6.15
C HIS A 81 -6.06 8.13 -7.04
N HIS A 82 -7.23 8.33 -6.43
CA HIS A 82 -8.51 8.44 -7.14
C HIS A 82 -8.63 9.74 -7.96
N ASP A 83 -7.94 10.80 -7.53
CA ASP A 83 -7.85 12.12 -8.19
C ASP A 83 -7.14 12.04 -9.56
N GLY A 84 -6.17 11.14 -9.70
CA GLY A 84 -5.48 10.87 -10.95
C GLY A 84 -4.20 11.66 -11.19
N PHE A 85 -3.79 12.52 -10.24
CA PHE A 85 -2.45 13.09 -10.19
C PHE A 85 -1.42 12.00 -9.89
#